data_AF-A0A4Q3VK37-F1
#
_entry.id   AF-A0A4Q3VK37-F1
#
_cell.length_a   1.000
_cell.length_b   1.000
_cell.length_c   1.000
_cell.angle_alpha   90.00
_cell.angle_beta   90.00
_cell.angle_gamma   90.00
#
_symmetry.space_group_name_H-M   'P 1'
#
loop_
_entity.id
_entity.type
_entity.pdbx_description
1 polymer ?
#
loop_
_entity_poly.entity_id
_entity_poly.type
_entity_poly.pdbx_seq_one_letter_code
_entity_poly.pdbx_strand_id
1 'polypeptide(L)'
;PNQVATLMFHHVQALYKQNKLSGDQLIVLNTELMSFTDICGACERIKNTPIPFSYSVFIKKFIFFYIMTLPFGYVFNLGYLVVPVVVFIFYVLASLELIAEEIEDPFGGDDNDVPTEKIAQGIQKSVGEIF
;
A
#
# COMPACT_ATOMS: atom_id res chain seq x y z
N PRO A 1 -4.79 12.61 -10.04
CA PRO A 1 -4.12 13.39 -8.96
C PRO A 1 -3.44 14.67 -9.47
N ASN A 2 -2.44 14.55 -10.36
CA ASN A 2 -1.67 15.72 -10.82
C ASN A 2 -2.48 16.81 -11.52
N GLN A 3 -3.48 16.44 -12.34
CA GLN A 3 -4.35 17.44 -12.98
C GLN A 3 -5.10 18.30 -11.95
N VAL A 4 -5.59 17.69 -10.87
CA VAL A 4 -6.29 18.40 -9.79
C VAL A 4 -5.32 19.32 -9.06
N ALA A 5 -4.11 18.84 -8.72
CA ALA A 5 -3.08 19.67 -8.11
C ALA A 5 -2.74 20.89 -9.00
N THR A 6 -2.54 20.69 -10.31
CA THR A 6 -2.29 21.77 -11.27
C THR A 6 -3.43 22.80 -11.29
N LEU A 7 -4.69 22.35 -11.28
CA LEU A 7 -5.85 23.24 -11.21
C LEU A 7 -5.88 24.06 -9.91
N MET A 8 -5.55 23.45 -8.76
CA MET A 8 -5.46 24.14 -7.48
C MET A 8 -4.37 25.23 -7.49
N PHE A 9 -3.18 24.91 -8.02
CA PHE A 9 -2.10 25.89 -8.20
C PHE A 9 -2.53 27.06 -9.09
N HIS A 10 -3.16 26.79 -10.24
CA HIS A 10 -3.66 27.84 -11.11
C HIS A 10 -4.72 28.70 -10.43
N HIS A 11 -5.60 28.10 -9.64
CA HIS A 11 -6.64 28.82 -8.92
C HIS A 11 -6.06 29.79 -7.87
N VAL A 12 -5.14 29.31 -7.04
CA VAL A 12 -4.46 30.16 -6.03
C VAL A 12 -3.70 31.31 -6.70
N GLN A 13 -3.02 31.04 -7.82
CA GLN A 13 -2.32 32.09 -8.56
C GLN A 13 -3.27 33.09 -9.22
N ALA A 14 -4.45 32.66 -9.68
CA ALA A 14 -5.47 33.55 -10.19
C ALA A 14 -6.02 34.47 -9.08
N LEU A 15 -6.24 33.95 -7.88
CA LEU A 15 -6.67 34.75 -6.71
C LEU A 15 -5.62 35.78 -6.31
N TYR A 16 -4.33 35.43 -6.33
CA TYR A 16 -3.25 36.37 -6.10
C TYR A 16 -3.23 37.49 -7.15
N LYS A 17 -3.32 37.15 -8.45
CA LYS A 17 -3.39 38.15 -9.54
C LYS A 17 -4.61 39.07 -9.44
N GLN A 18 -5.69 38.60 -8.84
CA GLN A 18 -6.91 39.39 -8.58
C GLN A 18 -6.81 40.24 -7.30
N ASN A 19 -5.65 40.29 -6.63
CA ASN A 19 -5.44 40.95 -5.33
C ASN A 19 -6.39 40.44 -4.22
N LYS A 20 -6.84 39.18 -4.32
CA LYS A 20 -7.66 38.52 -3.29
C LYS A 20 -6.84 37.79 -2.22
N LEU A 21 -5.55 37.59 -2.48
CA LEU A 21 -4.59 36.99 -1.56
C LEU A 21 -3.40 37.94 -1.39
N SER A 22 -2.91 38.07 -0.16
CA SER A 22 -1.64 38.75 0.11
C SER A 22 -0.45 37.84 -0.21
N GLY A 23 0.76 38.42 -0.29
CA GLY A 23 1.98 37.66 -0.57
C GLY A 23 2.32 36.65 0.54
N ASP A 24 2.08 37.00 1.81
CA ASP A 24 2.25 36.12 2.96
C ASP A 24 1.27 34.93 2.93
N GLN A 25 -0.01 35.18 2.64
CA GLN A 25 -1.01 34.12 2.46
C GLN A 25 -0.65 33.20 1.29
N LEU A 26 -0.14 33.75 0.18
CA LEU A 26 0.31 32.96 -0.96
C LEU A 26 1.45 32.01 -0.58
N ILE A 27 2.43 32.46 0.22
CA ILE A 27 3.53 31.61 0.68
C ILE A 27 3.02 30.44 1.52
N VAL A 28 2.08 30.69 2.43
CA VAL A 28 1.47 29.63 3.26
C VAL A 28 0.72 28.63 2.37
N LEU A 29 -0.19 29.11 1.50
CA LEU A 29 -0.96 28.24 0.62
C LEU A 29 -0.09 27.44 -0.35
N ASN A 30 0.97 28.05 -0.89
CA ASN A 30 1.90 27.37 -1.79
C ASN A 30 2.63 26.22 -1.09
N THR A 31 2.99 26.39 0.20
CA THR A 31 3.59 25.33 1.01
C THR A 31 2.63 24.15 1.18
N GLU A 32 1.36 24.41 1.50
CA GLU A 32 0.34 23.36 1.64
C GLU A 32 0.08 22.63 0.30
N LEU A 33 0.03 23.34 -0.82
CA LEU A 33 -0.15 22.75 -2.15
C LEU A 33 1.04 21.89 -2.60
N MET A 34 2.27 22.31 -2.28
CA MET A 34 3.46 21.49 -2.51
C MET A 34 3.40 20.21 -1.68
N SER A 35 3.07 20.32 -0.39
CA SER A 35 2.92 19.16 0.49
C SER A 35 1.87 18.17 -0.03
N PHE A 36 0.71 18.65 -0.49
CA PHE A 36 -0.31 17.81 -1.12
C PHE A 36 0.23 17.06 -2.35
N THR A 37 1.00 17.73 -3.19
CA THR A 37 1.59 17.13 -4.40
C THR A 37 2.66 16.09 -4.05
N ASP A 38 3.48 16.36 -3.03
CA ASP A 38 4.49 15.42 -2.53
C ASP A 38 3.84 14.14 -1.99
N ILE A 39 2.73 14.27 -1.25
CA ILE A 39 1.95 13.12 -0.75
C ILE A 39 1.37 12.31 -1.93
N CYS A 40 0.79 12.97 -2.94
CA CYS A 40 0.30 12.28 -4.14
C CYS A 40 1.42 11.48 -4.82
N GLY A 41 2.60 12.09 -4.99
CA GLY A 41 3.76 11.42 -5.59
C GLY A 41 4.30 10.27 -4.73
N ALA A 42 4.22 10.37 -3.39
CA ALA A 42 4.55 9.28 -2.50
C ALA A 42 3.58 8.09 -2.66
N CYS A 43 2.27 8.34 -2.71
CA CYS A 43 1.27 7.31 -2.98
C CYS A 43 1.47 6.66 -4.36
N GLU A 44 1.76 7.44 -5.40
CA GLU A 44 2.07 6.91 -6.73
C GLU A 44 3.33 6.05 -6.70
N ARG A 45 4.37 6.43 -5.95
CA ARG A 45 5.58 5.61 -5.81
C ARG A 45 5.29 4.29 -5.09
N ILE A 46 4.50 4.30 -4.01
CA ILE A 46 4.12 3.07 -3.30
C ILE A 46 3.35 2.14 -4.25
N LYS A 47 2.33 2.66 -4.95
CA LYS A 47 1.53 1.88 -5.88
C LYS A 47 2.33 1.35 -7.09
N ASN A 48 3.24 2.15 -7.64
CA ASN A 48 3.97 1.80 -8.86
C ASN A 48 5.33 1.14 -8.62
N THR A 49 5.74 0.95 -7.37
CA THR A 49 6.98 0.23 -7.01
C THR A 49 6.64 -1.05 -6.26
N PRO A 50 5.90 -1.99 -6.88
CA PRO A 50 5.61 -3.28 -6.24
C PRO A 50 6.91 -4.07 -6.03
N ILE A 51 6.87 -5.02 -5.10
CA ILE A 51 7.97 -5.96 -4.90
C ILE A 51 8.25 -6.69 -6.23
N PRO A 52 9.53 -6.91 -6.59
CA PRO A 52 9.86 -7.55 -7.86
C PRO A 52 9.18 -8.91 -7.99
N PHE A 53 8.44 -9.13 -9.08
CA PHE A 53 7.73 -10.40 -9.34
C PHE A 53 8.63 -11.65 -9.23
N SER A 54 9.91 -11.52 -9.58
CA SER A 54 10.89 -12.60 -9.42
C SER A 54 11.09 -13.04 -7.98
N TYR A 55 10.97 -12.12 -7.02
CA TYR A 55 11.04 -12.40 -5.59
C TYR A 55 9.83 -13.21 -5.13
N SER A 56 8.60 -12.76 -5.42
CA SER A 56 7.37 -13.45 -5.02
C SER A 56 7.31 -14.86 -5.64
N VAL A 57 7.71 -15.01 -6.91
CA VAL A 57 7.81 -16.34 -7.55
C VAL A 57 8.88 -17.22 -6.90
N PHE A 58 10.01 -16.64 -6.49
CA PHE A 58 11.07 -17.39 -5.82
C PHE A 58 10.60 -17.95 -4.48
N ILE A 59 9.91 -17.15 -3.66
CA ILE A 59 9.39 -17.60 -2.36
C ILE A 59 8.36 -18.73 -2.52
N LYS A 60 7.41 -18.60 -3.46
CA LYS A 60 6.44 -19.67 -3.76
C LYS A 60 7.12 -20.98 -4.18
N LYS A 61 8.15 -20.91 -5.03
CA LYS A 61 8.96 -22.08 -5.41
C LYS A 61 9.73 -22.65 -4.22
N PHE A 62 10.31 -21.79 -3.38
CA PHE A 62 11.03 -22.21 -2.19
C PHE A 62 10.12 -22.99 -1.23
N ILE A 63 8.94 -22.45 -0.90
CA ILE A 63 7.96 -23.14 -0.04
C ILE A 63 7.61 -24.51 -0.62
N PHE A 64 7.33 -24.58 -1.93
CA PHE A 64 6.99 -25.84 -2.60
C PHE A 64 8.10 -26.90 -2.44
N PHE A 65 9.34 -26.57 -2.80
CA PHE A 65 10.46 -27.52 -2.69
C PHE A 65 10.80 -27.86 -1.24
N TYR A 66 10.70 -26.88 -0.33
CA TYR A 66 10.93 -27.09 1.09
C TYR A 66 9.95 -28.12 1.65
N ILE A 67 8.64 -27.94 1.43
CA ILE A 67 7.62 -28.88 1.90
C ILE A 67 7.78 -30.26 1.29
N MET A 68 8.15 -30.36 0.00
CA MET A 68 8.40 -31.65 -0.65
C MET A 68 9.61 -32.39 -0.08
N THR A 69 10.61 -31.68 0.43
CA THR A 69 11.84 -32.30 0.98
C THR A 69 11.70 -32.70 2.46
N LEU A 70 10.80 -32.05 3.22
CA LEU A 70 10.62 -32.32 4.66
C LEU A 70 10.31 -33.79 5.01
N PRO A 71 9.43 -34.53 4.30
CA PRO A 71 9.15 -35.92 4.62
C PRO A 71 10.42 -36.79 4.65
N PHE A 72 11.32 -36.61 3.68
CA PHE A 72 12.56 -37.37 3.59
C PHE A 72 13.51 -37.08 4.77
N GLY A 73 13.50 -35.85 5.29
CA GLY A 73 14.32 -35.47 6.44
C GLY A 73 13.82 -36.01 7.78
N TYR A 74 12.51 -36.20 7.93
CA TYR A 74 11.90 -36.52 9.22
C TYR A 74 11.25 -37.91 9.32
N VAL A 75 11.04 -38.61 8.20
CA VAL A 75 10.35 -39.93 8.20
C VAL A 75 11.00 -40.95 9.11
N PHE A 76 12.32 -40.98 9.22
CA PHE A 76 13.03 -41.93 10.09
C PHE A 76 12.85 -41.66 11.59
N ASN A 77 12.56 -40.41 11.97
CA ASN A 77 12.35 -40.02 13.36
C ASN A 77 10.87 -40.03 13.76
N LEU A 78 9.98 -39.61 12.84
CA LEU A 78 8.56 -39.39 13.12
C LEU A 78 7.64 -40.49 12.58
N GLY A 79 8.11 -41.37 11.70
CA GLY A 79 7.27 -42.35 11.04
C GLY A 79 6.06 -41.69 10.37
N TYR A 80 4.86 -42.22 10.60
CA TYR A 80 3.61 -41.66 10.05
C TYR A 80 3.23 -40.27 10.60
N LEU A 81 3.75 -39.86 11.76
CA LEU A 81 3.51 -38.50 12.30
C LEU A 81 4.12 -37.41 11.42
N VAL A 82 5.02 -37.76 10.49
CA VAL A 82 5.55 -36.80 9.52
C VAL A 82 4.46 -36.16 8.67
N VAL A 83 3.37 -36.89 8.37
CA VAL A 83 2.27 -36.39 7.53
C VAL A 83 1.56 -35.19 8.17
N PRO A 84 0.96 -35.31 9.38
CA PRO A 84 0.29 -34.16 10.01
C PRO A 84 1.27 -33.02 10.34
N VAL A 85 2.53 -33.32 10.66
CA VAL A 85 3.55 -32.29 10.93
C VAL A 85 3.87 -31.47 9.67
N VAL A 86 4.11 -32.13 8.53
CA VAL A 86 4.40 -31.45 7.26
C VAL A 86 3.20 -30.65 6.78
N VAL A 87 1.98 -31.16 6.93
CA VAL A 87 0.75 -30.42 6.63
C VAL A 87 0.64 -29.15 7.48
N PHE A 88 0.93 -29.25 8.78
CA PHE A 88 0.92 -28.09 9.67
C PHE A 88 1.96 -27.05 9.28
N ILE A 89 3.20 -27.47 8.97
CA ILE A 89 4.26 -26.55 8.52
C ILE A 89 3.87 -25.87 7.20
N PHE A 90 3.31 -26.63 6.25
CA PHE A 90 2.81 -26.06 5.00
C PHE A 90 1.72 -25.02 5.25
N TYR A 91 0.75 -25.33 6.11
CA TYR A 91 -0.30 -24.37 6.48
C TYR A 91 0.29 -23.06 7.01
N VAL A 92 1.27 -23.13 7.92
CA VAL A 92 1.92 -21.93 8.48
C VAL A 92 2.65 -21.13 7.38
N LEU A 93 3.50 -21.79 6.58
CA LEU A 93 4.29 -21.12 5.55
C LEU A 93 3.43 -20.53 4.42
N ALA A 94 2.43 -21.28 3.96
CA ALA A 94 1.51 -20.83 2.92
C ALA A 94 0.63 -19.67 3.42
N SER A 95 0.16 -19.72 4.67
CA SER A 95 -0.62 -18.62 5.24
C SER A 95 0.20 -17.34 5.37
N LEU A 96 1.48 -17.45 5.77
CA LEU A 96 2.39 -16.30 5.82
C LEU A 96 2.62 -15.69 4.43
N GLU A 97 2.80 -16.50 3.39
CA GLU A 97 2.96 -16.03 2.02
C GLU A 97 1.70 -15.31 1.51
N LEU A 98 0.51 -15.85 1.79
CA LEU A 98 -0.75 -15.21 1.40
C LEU A 98 -0.93 -13.85 2.07
N ILE A 99 -0.64 -13.76 3.38
CA ILE A 99 -0.70 -12.48 4.11
C ILE A 99 0.32 -11.49 3.55
N ALA A 100 1.52 -11.95 3.20
CA ALA A 100 2.53 -11.08 2.58
C ALA A 100 2.04 -10.54 1.23
N GLU A 101 1.45 -11.39 0.39
CA GLU A 101 0.88 -11.00 -0.91
C GLU A 101 -0.25 -9.96 -0.76
N GLU A 102 -1.12 -10.10 0.24
CA GLU A 102 -2.16 -9.09 0.55
C GLU A 102 -1.55 -7.75 0.97
N ILE A 103 -0.52 -7.74 1.82
CA ILE A 103 0.10 -6.50 2.33
C ILE A 103 0.92 -5.78 1.25
N GLU A 104 1.35 -6.48 0.20
CA GLU A 104 2.14 -5.91 -0.90
C GLU A 104 1.37 -4.91 -1.78
N ASP A 105 0.04 -5.01 -1.87
CA ASP A 105 -0.82 -4.07 -2.62
C ASP A 105 -1.84 -3.34 -1.72
N PRO A 106 -1.42 -2.40 -0.87
CA PRO A 106 -2.28 -1.75 0.14
C PRO A 106 -3.41 -0.89 -0.44
N PHE A 107 -3.48 -0.73 -1.76
CA PHE A 107 -4.46 0.07 -2.49
C PHE A 107 -5.24 -0.75 -3.54
N GLY A 108 -5.19 -2.09 -3.46
CA GLY A 108 -5.81 -3.02 -4.41
C GLY A 108 -7.34 -3.07 -4.34
N GLY A 109 -7.90 -2.78 -3.16
CA GLY A 109 -9.33 -2.82 -2.88
C GLY A 109 -9.81 -4.07 -2.15
N ASP A 110 -8.90 -4.87 -1.58
CA ASP A 110 -9.22 -6.04 -0.76
C ASP A 110 -9.72 -5.63 0.64
N ASP A 111 -10.35 -6.57 1.36
CA ASP A 111 -10.93 -6.31 2.68
C ASP A 111 -9.89 -5.84 3.72
N ASN A 112 -8.62 -6.27 3.54
CA ASN A 112 -7.50 -5.93 4.42
C ASN A 112 -6.72 -4.68 3.98
N ASP A 113 -7.11 -4.06 2.86
CA ASP A 113 -6.43 -2.88 2.33
C ASP A 113 -6.77 -1.60 3.09
N VAL A 114 -6.01 -0.55 2.78
CA VAL A 114 -6.26 0.78 3.32
C VAL A 114 -7.65 1.24 2.86
N PRO A 115 -8.57 1.63 3.78
CA PRO A 115 -9.94 2.01 3.44
C PRO A 115 -9.99 3.42 2.87
N THR A 116 -9.45 3.61 1.66
CA THR A 116 -9.27 4.90 0.99
C THR A 116 -10.57 5.67 0.85
N GLU A 117 -11.67 5.00 0.53
CA GLU A 117 -13.00 5.61 0.43
C GLU A 117 -13.48 6.17 1.78
N LYS A 118 -13.31 5.41 2.86
CA LYS A 118 -13.68 5.86 4.22
C LYS A 118 -12.83 7.06 4.65
N ILE A 119 -11.55 7.05 4.32
CA ILE A 119 -10.64 8.18 4.57
C ILE A 119 -11.09 9.42 3.77
N ALA A 120 -11.42 9.25 2.48
CA ALA A 120 -11.89 10.33 1.62
C ALA A 120 -13.21 10.95 2.14
N GLN A 121 -14.17 10.11 2.56
CA GLN A 121 -15.41 10.56 3.19
C GLN A 121 -15.15 11.32 4.51
N GLY A 122 -14.18 10.84 5.31
CA GLY A 122 -13.74 11.54 6.52
C GLY A 122 -13.18 12.93 6.22
N ILE A 123 -12.31 13.05 5.21
CA ILE A 123 -11.76 14.34 4.75
C ILE A 123 -12.89 15.26 4.27
N GLN A 124 -13.81 14.74 3.45
CA GLN A 124 -14.95 15.51 2.95
C GLN A 124 -15.79 16.07 4.09
N LYS A 125 -16.09 15.25 5.10
CA LYS A 125 -16.84 15.68 6.27
C LYS A 125 -16.10 16.77 7.05
N SER A 126 -14.82 16.57 7.35
CA SER A 126 -14.01 17.54 8.08
C SER A 126 -13.94 18.89 7.37
N VAL A 127 -13.78 18.89 6.04
CA VAL A 127 -13.81 20.13 5.24
C VAL A 127 -15.18 20.79 5.30
N GLY A 128 -16.26 20.01 5.23
CA GLY A 128 -17.63 20.50 5.34
C GLY A 128 -18.03 21.04 6.71
N GLU A 129 -17.29 20.74 7.78
CA GLU A 129 -17.52 21.29 9.12
C GLU A 129 -16.84 22.66 9.33
N ILE A 130 -15.84 22.99 8.50
CA ILE A 130 -15.09 24.25 8.57
C ILE A 130 -15.86 25.41 7.91
N PHE A 131 -16.75 25.11 6.95
CA PHE A 131 -17.52 26.07 6.16
C PHE A 131 -19.02 25.95 6.42
#